data_AF-X1GHW5-F1
#
_entry.id   AF-X1GHW5-F1
#
_cell.length_a   1.000
_cell.length_b   1.000
_cell.length_c   1.000
_cell.angle_alpha   90.00
_cell.angle_beta   90.00
_cell.angle_gamma   90.00
#
_symmetry.space_group_name_H-M   'P 1'
#
loop_
_entity.id
_entity.type
_entity.pdbx_description
1 polymer ?
#
loop_
_entity_poly.entity_id
_entity_poly.type
_entity_poly.pdbx_seq_one_letter_code
_entity_poly.pdbx_strand_id
1 'polypeptide(L)'
;MPLGGHGPRSINPILADTGELILEQAHITRVFPATTDLTCTLTANVVAHNWSAWAEVQDSGGAKLSDLNGSQVLHFSSIVIEWCSDTDKLYQIELAYGDDKIAIAPLRIISGDKNFLPPIQQMRIRALTIVIGEKIYYRMMSETGGATCKVSFRYHFHN
;
A
#
# COMPACT_ATOMS: atom_id res chain seq x y z
N MET A 1 -44.63 32.63 20.62
CA MET A 1 -43.67 32.15 19.60
C MET A 1 -42.69 31.20 20.28
N PRO A 2 -42.58 29.93 19.86
CA PRO A 2 -41.72 28.97 20.51
C PRO A 2 -40.27 29.13 20.03
N LEU A 3 -39.32 29.03 20.96
CA LEU A 3 -37.88 29.03 20.72
C LEU A 3 -37.47 27.71 20.06
N GLY A 4 -37.10 27.76 18.78
CA GLY A 4 -36.71 26.59 18.00
C GLY A 4 -35.21 26.28 18.08
N GLY A 5 -34.87 25.21 18.80
CA GLY A 5 -33.89 24.18 18.41
C GLY A 5 -32.49 24.61 17.95
N HIS A 6 -31.61 24.94 18.88
CA HIS A 6 -30.17 24.76 18.71
C HIS A 6 -29.68 23.62 19.62
N GLY A 7 -29.90 22.39 19.16
CA GLY A 7 -29.13 21.24 19.66
C GLY A 7 -27.81 21.15 18.90
N PRO A 8 -26.69 20.75 19.54
CA PRO A 8 -25.48 20.43 18.81
C PRO A 8 -25.79 19.29 17.83
N ARG A 9 -25.40 19.44 16.56
CA ARG A 9 -25.36 18.30 15.63
C ARG A 9 -24.29 17.34 16.14
N SER A 10 -24.69 16.44 17.03
CA SER A 10 -23.92 15.27 17.42
C SER A 10 -23.86 14.33 16.21
N ILE A 11 -22.93 14.62 15.30
CA ILE A 11 -22.42 13.58 14.41
C ILE A 11 -21.32 12.95 15.23
N ASN A 12 -21.66 11.91 16.00
CA ASN A 12 -20.69 11.14 16.80
C ASN A 12 -19.54 10.68 15.87
N PRO A 13 -18.32 11.22 15.98
CA PRO A 13 -17.21 10.78 15.13
C PRO A 13 -16.86 9.30 15.35
N ILE A 14 -17.25 8.74 16.49
CA ILE A 14 -17.06 7.34 16.89
C ILE A 14 -17.90 6.37 16.03
N LEU A 15 -19.06 6.80 15.52
CA LEU A 15 -19.95 5.95 14.71
C LEU A 15 -19.53 5.89 13.23
N ALA A 16 -18.89 6.94 12.70
CA ALA A 16 -18.32 6.92 11.36
C ALA A 16 -17.10 5.96 11.29
N ASP A 17 -16.29 5.95 12.35
CA ASP A 17 -15.09 5.10 12.47
C ASP A 17 -15.43 3.62 12.68
N THR A 18 -16.48 3.31 13.47
CA THR A 18 -16.90 1.90 13.68
C THR A 18 -17.56 1.26 12.47
N GLY A 19 -18.25 2.02 11.61
CA GLY A 19 -18.83 1.51 10.37
C GLY A 19 -17.77 1.06 9.36
N GLU A 20 -16.71 1.86 9.21
CA GLU A 20 -15.55 1.53 8.38
C GLU A 20 -14.80 0.32 8.94
N LEU A 21 -14.58 0.26 10.26
CA LEU A 21 -13.96 -0.89 10.93
C LEU A 21 -14.77 -2.19 10.79
N ILE A 22 -16.10 -2.13 10.85
CA ILE A 22 -16.97 -3.29 10.65
C ILE A 22 -16.95 -3.75 9.18
N LEU A 23 -16.90 -2.81 8.23
CA LEU A 23 -16.73 -3.11 6.80
C LEU A 23 -15.37 -3.74 6.52
N GLU A 24 -14.27 -3.19 7.04
CA GLU A 24 -12.94 -3.79 6.96
C GLU A 24 -12.92 -5.23 7.52
N GLN A 25 -13.73 -5.52 8.54
CA GLN A 25 -13.86 -6.84 9.16
C GLN A 25 -14.76 -7.81 8.37
N ALA A 26 -15.62 -7.30 7.48
CA ALA A 26 -16.52 -8.09 6.62
C ALA A 26 -15.88 -8.50 5.28
N HIS A 27 -14.70 -7.97 4.94
CA HIS A 27 -14.04 -8.23 3.66
C HIS A 27 -13.05 -9.40 3.72
N ILE A 28 -13.09 -10.26 2.69
CA ILE A 28 -12.04 -11.26 2.47
C ILE A 28 -10.79 -10.55 1.95
N THR A 29 -9.75 -10.50 2.78
CA THR A 29 -8.45 -9.97 2.38
C THR A 29 -7.73 -10.98 1.47
N ARG A 30 -7.34 -10.53 0.28
CA ARG A 30 -6.58 -11.27 -0.74
C ARG A 30 -5.11 -10.82 -0.75
N VAL A 31 -4.26 -11.54 -1.49
CA VAL A 31 -2.83 -11.25 -1.66
C VAL A 31 -2.48 -11.14 -3.14
N PHE A 32 -1.62 -10.18 -3.48
CA PHE A 32 -1.01 -10.03 -4.80
C PHE A 32 0.52 -9.97 -4.67
N PRO A 33 1.28 -10.78 -5.40
CA PRO A 33 0.82 -11.84 -6.31
C PRO A 33 0.14 -12.98 -5.52
N ALA A 34 -0.82 -13.67 -6.14
CA ALA A 34 -1.51 -14.78 -5.48
C ALA A 34 -0.71 -16.10 -5.56
N THR A 35 0.14 -16.24 -6.58
CA THR A 35 0.99 -17.41 -6.78
C THR A 35 2.30 -17.26 -6.00
N THR A 36 2.70 -18.31 -5.29
CA THR A 36 3.79 -18.25 -4.31
C THR A 36 5.20 -18.11 -4.90
N ASP A 37 5.38 -18.37 -6.19
CA ASP A 37 6.64 -18.22 -6.92
C ASP A 37 6.80 -16.84 -7.56
N LEU A 38 5.76 -15.99 -7.51
CA LEU A 38 5.78 -14.64 -8.05
C LEU A 38 5.95 -13.60 -6.94
N THR A 39 6.66 -12.52 -7.24
CA THR A 39 6.88 -11.42 -6.30
C THR A 39 6.80 -10.07 -7.00
N CYS A 40 6.34 -9.02 -6.30
CA CYS A 40 6.53 -7.65 -6.76
C CYS A 40 7.90 -7.17 -6.32
N THR A 41 8.74 -6.71 -7.27
CA THR A 41 10.06 -6.15 -6.94
C THR A 41 10.03 -4.64 -7.07
N LEU A 42 10.32 -3.95 -5.96
CA LEU A 42 10.46 -2.50 -5.94
C LEU A 42 11.94 -2.15 -5.98
N THR A 43 12.31 -1.18 -6.82
CA THR A 43 13.72 -0.80 -7.07
C THR A 43 13.96 0.67 -6.72
N ALA A 44 15.02 0.94 -5.96
CA ALA A 44 15.43 2.29 -5.60
C ALA A 44 16.16 2.98 -6.76
N ASN A 45 16.35 4.29 -6.64
CA ASN A 45 17.23 5.01 -7.56
C ASN A 45 18.66 4.44 -7.50
N VAL A 46 19.36 4.44 -8.64
CA VAL A 46 20.78 4.07 -8.73
C VAL A 46 21.68 4.97 -7.86
N VAL A 47 21.24 6.19 -7.56
CA VAL A 47 21.88 7.10 -6.61
C VAL A 47 21.24 6.92 -5.23
N ALA A 48 22.08 6.62 -4.23
CA ALA A 48 21.65 6.55 -2.83
C ALA A 48 20.95 7.83 -2.36
N HIS A 49 20.02 7.68 -1.43
CA HIS A 49 19.23 8.76 -0.82
C HIS A 49 18.42 9.61 -1.82
N ASN A 50 18.16 9.10 -3.03
CA ASN A 50 17.28 9.72 -4.00
C ASN A 50 16.08 8.84 -4.32
N TRP A 51 14.94 9.48 -4.62
CA TRP A 51 13.75 8.79 -5.09
C TRP A 51 13.96 8.21 -6.48
N SER A 52 13.52 6.98 -6.69
CA SER A 52 13.40 6.41 -8.03
C SER A 52 12.38 7.21 -8.86
N ALA A 53 12.42 7.01 -10.18
CA ALA A 53 11.25 7.35 -11.00
C ALA A 53 10.04 6.54 -10.53
N TRP A 54 8.84 7.07 -10.77
CA TRP A 54 7.61 6.31 -10.57
C TRP A 54 7.56 5.14 -11.55
N ALA A 55 7.30 3.95 -11.02
CA ALA A 55 7.11 2.74 -11.81
C ALA A 55 5.76 2.11 -11.44
N GLU A 56 5.12 1.47 -12.40
CA GLU A 56 3.89 0.73 -12.14
C GLU A 56 4.20 -0.55 -11.36
N VAL A 57 3.36 -0.91 -10.40
CA VAL A 57 3.54 -2.15 -9.62
C VAL A 57 3.18 -3.34 -10.49
N GLN A 58 4.15 -4.22 -10.71
CA GLN A 58 4.00 -5.47 -11.46
C GLN A 58 4.70 -6.63 -10.74
N ASP A 59 4.16 -7.83 -10.92
CA ASP A 59 4.81 -9.05 -10.47
C ASP A 59 5.90 -9.52 -11.43
N SER A 60 6.68 -10.52 -11.02
CA SER A 60 7.74 -11.11 -11.82
C SER A 60 7.24 -11.89 -13.05
N GLY A 61 5.94 -12.15 -13.17
CA GLY A 61 5.28 -12.71 -14.35
C GLY A 61 4.75 -11.65 -15.33
N GLY A 62 4.79 -10.36 -14.96
CA GLY A 62 4.33 -9.23 -15.76
C GLY A 62 2.86 -8.84 -15.52
N ALA A 63 2.14 -9.49 -14.60
CA ALA A 63 0.80 -9.04 -14.23
C ALA A 63 0.90 -7.76 -13.40
N LYS A 64 -0.01 -6.81 -13.64
CA LYS A 64 0.03 -5.52 -12.95
C LYS A 64 -0.97 -5.50 -11.80
N LEU A 65 -0.59 -4.86 -10.70
CA LEU A 65 -1.50 -4.66 -9.58
C LEU A 65 -2.72 -3.81 -9.98
N SER A 66 -2.52 -2.89 -10.92
CA SER A 66 -3.58 -2.07 -11.55
C SER A 66 -4.67 -2.91 -12.21
N ASP A 67 -4.36 -4.10 -12.74
CA ASP A 67 -5.33 -4.95 -13.45
C ASP A 67 -6.41 -5.47 -12.49
N LEU A 68 -6.12 -5.52 -11.19
CA LEU A 68 -7.10 -5.89 -10.15
C LEU A 68 -8.15 -4.80 -9.93
N ASN A 69 -7.84 -3.56 -10.27
CA ASN A 69 -8.69 -2.38 -10.04
C ASN A 69 -9.63 -2.10 -11.23
N GLY A 70 -9.89 -3.09 -12.09
CA GLY A 70 -10.60 -2.88 -13.36
C GLY A 70 -12.13 -2.73 -13.26
N SER A 71 -12.77 -3.31 -12.24
CA SER A 71 -14.24 -3.36 -12.15
C SER A 71 -14.81 -3.15 -10.74
N GLN A 72 -13.96 -3.11 -9.72
CA GLN A 72 -14.34 -2.93 -8.32
C GLN A 72 -13.38 -1.98 -7.64
N VAL A 73 -13.87 -1.27 -6.64
CA VAL A 73 -13.06 -0.35 -5.83
C VAL A 73 -12.05 -1.17 -5.04
N LEU A 74 -10.76 -0.90 -5.26
CA LEU A 74 -9.66 -1.55 -4.57
C LEU A 74 -9.26 -0.78 -3.30
N HIS A 75 -9.08 -1.51 -2.20
CA HIS A 75 -8.50 -0.97 -0.96
C HIS A 75 -7.28 -1.79 -0.51
N PHE A 76 -6.18 -1.12 -0.18
CA PHE A 76 -5.00 -1.77 0.37
C PHE A 76 -5.10 -1.92 1.89
N SER A 77 -5.00 -3.15 2.36
CA SER A 77 -4.93 -3.43 3.80
C SER A 77 -3.49 -3.31 4.32
N SER A 78 -2.51 -3.78 3.55
CA SER A 78 -1.10 -3.72 3.96
C SER A 78 -0.15 -4.11 2.83
N ILE A 79 1.12 -3.80 3.03
CA ILE A 79 2.24 -4.40 2.31
C ILE A 79 3.01 -5.34 3.24
N VAL A 80 3.39 -6.50 2.74
CA VAL A 80 4.27 -7.46 3.41
C VAL A 80 5.61 -7.40 2.70
N ILE A 81 6.68 -7.19 3.47
CA ILE A 81 8.04 -7.15 2.94
C ILE A 81 8.67 -8.50 3.20
N GLU A 82 9.01 -9.21 2.14
CA GLU A 82 9.50 -10.58 2.21
C GLU A 82 11.02 -10.64 2.13
N TRP A 83 11.62 -9.71 1.40
CA TRP A 83 13.05 -9.68 1.17
C TRP A 83 13.58 -8.29 0.84
N CYS A 84 14.79 -7.97 1.30
CA CYS A 84 15.57 -6.79 0.88
C CYS A 84 16.94 -7.21 0.31
N SER A 85 17.47 -6.47 -0.66
CA SER A 85 18.79 -6.76 -1.28
C SER A 85 19.96 -6.56 -0.34
N ASP A 86 19.87 -5.52 0.49
CA ASP A 86 20.91 -5.13 1.42
C ASP A 86 20.37 -5.24 2.84
N THR A 87 21.19 -5.78 3.74
CA THR A 87 20.94 -5.89 5.17
C THR A 87 21.42 -4.63 5.89
N ASP A 88 20.84 -4.34 7.07
CA ASP A 88 21.18 -3.16 7.87
C ASP A 88 21.14 -1.83 7.07
N LYS A 89 20.14 -1.68 6.20
CA LYS A 89 19.88 -0.50 5.39
C LYS A 89 18.44 -0.03 5.54
N LEU A 90 18.29 1.27 5.32
CA LEU A 90 16.97 1.90 5.31
C LEU A 90 16.39 1.96 3.90
N TYR A 91 15.08 1.73 3.83
CA TYR A 91 14.27 1.85 2.62
C TYR A 91 13.07 2.73 2.92
N GLN A 92 12.75 3.62 1.98
CA GLN A 92 11.51 4.40 2.00
C GLN A 92 10.77 4.16 0.70
N ILE A 93 9.51 3.75 0.80
CA ILE A 93 8.64 3.43 -0.33
C ILE A 93 7.47 4.39 -0.28
N GLU A 94 7.07 4.89 -1.44
CA GLU A 94 5.80 5.58 -1.61
C GLU A 94 4.96 4.86 -2.64
N LEU A 95 3.70 4.65 -2.29
CA LEU A 95 2.68 4.14 -3.19
C LEU A 95 1.78 5.30 -3.62
N ALA A 96 1.37 5.30 -4.87
CA ALA A 96 0.47 6.29 -5.42
C ALA A 96 -0.47 5.67 -6.46
N TYR A 97 -1.57 6.34 -6.78
CA TYR A 97 -2.43 5.94 -7.89
C TYR A 97 -2.70 7.09 -8.86
N GLY A 98 -3.08 6.70 -10.07
CA GLY A 98 -3.45 7.57 -11.17
C GLY A 98 -2.33 8.39 -11.78
N ASP A 99 -2.68 9.14 -12.82
CA ASP A 99 -1.69 9.88 -13.61
C ASP A 99 -1.03 11.00 -12.80
N ASP A 100 -1.79 11.64 -11.91
CA ASP A 100 -1.31 12.67 -10.97
C ASP A 100 -0.50 12.12 -9.79
N LYS A 101 -0.36 10.78 -9.68
CA LYS A 101 0.38 10.11 -8.59
C LYS A 101 -0.12 10.55 -7.21
N ILE A 102 -1.43 10.43 -6.99
CA ILE A 102 -2.06 10.70 -5.70
C ILE A 102 -1.49 9.72 -4.67
N ALA A 103 -0.80 10.25 -3.66
CA ALA A 103 -0.11 9.46 -2.67
C ALA A 103 -1.10 8.65 -1.81
N ILE A 104 -0.82 7.37 -1.65
CA ILE A 104 -1.57 6.42 -0.83
C ILE A 104 -1.00 6.42 0.59
N ALA A 105 0.27 6.05 0.70
CA ALA A 105 0.98 6.01 1.97
C ALA A 105 2.50 6.05 1.77
N PRO A 106 3.24 6.83 2.57
CA PRO A 106 4.66 6.66 2.74
C PRO A 106 4.94 5.50 3.71
N LEU A 107 5.89 4.66 3.35
CA LEU A 107 6.28 3.45 4.06
C LEU A 107 7.78 3.50 4.32
N ARG A 108 8.22 3.08 5.50
CA ARG A 108 9.62 3.06 5.89
C ARG A 108 9.97 1.72 6.51
N ILE A 109 11.06 1.14 6.04
CA ILE A 109 11.52 -0.19 6.42
C ILE A 109 13.00 -0.10 6.77
N ILE A 110 13.40 -0.84 7.79
CA ILE A 110 14.80 -1.11 8.11
C ILE A 110 15.00 -2.59 7.85
N SER A 111 15.88 -2.95 6.91
CA SER A 111 16.26 -4.35 6.71
C SER A 111 17.06 -4.80 7.92
N GLY A 112 16.73 -5.98 8.46
CA GLY A 112 17.49 -6.55 9.58
C GLY A 112 18.85 -7.12 9.15
N ASP A 113 19.33 -8.08 9.94
CA ASP A 113 20.57 -8.83 9.71
C ASP A 113 20.46 -9.88 8.60
N LYS A 114 19.23 -10.16 8.14
CA LYS A 114 18.93 -11.11 7.07
C LYS A 114 18.15 -10.43 5.97
N ASN A 115 18.38 -10.90 4.74
CA ASN A 115 17.66 -10.43 3.59
C ASN A 115 16.20 -10.90 3.59
N PHE A 116 15.95 -12.16 3.93
CA PHE A 116 14.59 -12.67 4.12
C PHE A 116 14.06 -12.20 5.46
N LEU A 117 12.96 -11.47 5.39
CA LEU A 117 12.36 -10.84 6.54
C LEU A 117 11.27 -11.77 7.10
N PRO A 118 11.12 -11.82 8.44
CA PRO A 118 10.06 -12.60 9.04
C PRO A 118 8.68 -12.06 8.58
N PRO A 119 7.67 -12.91 8.39
CA PRO A 119 6.36 -12.50 7.86
C PRO A 119 5.63 -11.42 8.68
N ILE A 120 6.10 -11.17 9.91
CA ILE A 120 5.62 -10.10 10.79
C ILE A 120 5.95 -8.70 10.27
N GLN A 121 6.84 -8.57 9.28
CA GLN A 121 7.25 -7.31 8.70
C GLN A 121 6.20 -6.82 7.68
N GLN A 122 5.02 -6.55 8.22
CA GLN A 122 3.83 -6.06 7.54
C GLN A 122 3.56 -4.62 7.95
N MET A 123 3.41 -3.72 6.98
CA MET A 123 3.00 -2.35 7.24
C MET A 123 1.55 -2.17 6.82
N ARG A 124 0.69 -1.77 7.76
CA ARG A 124 -0.71 -1.46 7.47
C ARG A 124 -0.79 -0.19 6.65
N ILE A 125 -1.60 -0.24 5.60
CA ILE A 125 -1.92 0.91 4.76
C ILE A 125 -3.39 1.24 5.08
N ARG A 126 -3.66 2.50 5.42
CA ARG A 126 -5.03 3.00 5.61
C ARG A 126 -5.25 4.06 4.55
N ALA A 127 -5.68 3.64 3.37
CA ALA A 127 -5.83 4.51 2.23
C ALA A 127 -7.31 4.68 1.90
N LEU A 128 -7.77 5.92 1.76
CA LEU A 128 -9.19 6.26 1.72
C LEU A 128 -10.00 5.45 0.68
N THR A 129 -9.44 5.18 -0.50
CA THR A 129 -9.97 4.33 -1.59
C THR A 129 -9.14 4.58 -2.86
N ILE A 130 -8.87 3.57 -3.68
CA ILE A 130 -8.29 3.75 -5.03
C ILE A 130 -9.43 3.80 -6.04
N VAL A 131 -9.46 4.86 -6.86
CA VAL A 131 -10.49 5.04 -7.89
C VAL A 131 -10.39 3.93 -8.93
N ILE A 132 -11.52 3.36 -9.35
CA ILE A 132 -11.59 2.26 -10.32
C ILE A 132 -10.89 2.65 -11.63
N GLY A 133 -10.12 1.71 -12.18
CA GLY A 133 -9.41 1.84 -13.45
C GLY A 133 -8.07 2.59 -13.35
N GLU A 134 -7.77 3.19 -12.20
CA GLU A 134 -6.51 3.90 -12.00
C GLU A 134 -5.34 2.94 -11.86
N LYS A 135 -4.21 3.35 -12.45
CA LYS A 135 -2.93 2.65 -12.32
C LYS A 135 -2.33 2.87 -10.95
N ILE A 136 -1.62 1.86 -10.45
CA ILE A 136 -0.97 1.89 -9.15
C ILE A 136 0.54 1.91 -9.34
N TYR A 137 1.16 2.93 -8.76
CA TYR A 137 2.56 3.23 -8.91
C TYR A 137 3.29 3.12 -7.58
N TYR A 138 4.60 2.89 -7.66
CA TYR A 138 5.52 3.02 -6.54
C TYR A 138 6.71 3.88 -6.93
N ARG A 139 7.38 4.42 -5.90
CA ARG A 139 8.77 4.84 -5.98
C ARG A 139 9.50 4.46 -4.70
N MET A 140 10.81 4.26 -4.79
CA MET A 140 11.63 3.86 -3.65
C MET A 140 12.91 4.68 -3.54
N MET A 141 13.32 4.95 -2.31
CA MET A 141 14.61 5.50 -1.92
C MET A 141 15.29 4.52 -0.95
N SER A 142 16.61 4.41 -1.01
CA SER A 142 17.39 3.62 -0.07
C SER A 142 18.75 4.29 0.21
N GLU A 143 19.39 3.89 1.31
CA GLU A 143 20.77 4.25 1.63
C GLU A 143 21.78 3.63 0.65
N THR A 144 21.38 2.55 -0.04
CA THR A 144 22.17 1.93 -1.11
C THR A 144 21.52 2.24 -2.46
N GLY A 145 22.33 2.72 -3.41
CA GLY A 145 21.89 2.94 -4.78
C GLY A 145 21.50 1.63 -5.48
N GLY A 146 20.33 1.60 -6.12
CA GLY A 146 19.83 0.44 -6.86
C GLY A 146 19.33 -0.72 -5.99
N ALA A 147 19.21 -0.52 -4.67
CA ALA A 147 18.68 -1.53 -3.77
C ALA A 147 17.25 -1.95 -4.15
N THR A 148 16.89 -3.19 -3.87
CA THR A 148 15.59 -3.78 -4.22
C THR A 148 14.91 -4.41 -3.02
N CYS A 149 13.58 -4.45 -3.02
CA CYS A 149 12.82 -5.25 -2.07
C CYS A 149 11.71 -6.05 -2.78
N LYS A 150 11.45 -7.25 -2.28
CA LYS A 150 10.34 -8.11 -2.73
C LYS A 150 9.18 -7.97 -1.75
N VAL A 151 8.01 -7.71 -2.31
CA VAL A 151 6.82 -7.39 -1.55
C VAL A 151 5.60 -8.14 -2.06
N SER A 152 4.67 -8.34 -1.15
CA SER A 152 3.33 -8.85 -1.41
C SER A 152 2.31 -7.86 -0.85
N PHE A 153 1.26 -7.57 -1.61
CA PHE A 153 0.21 -6.62 -1.24
C PHE A 153 -1.01 -7.38 -0.73
N ARG A 154 -1.53 -6.96 0.43
CA ARG A 154 -2.83 -7.43 0.93
C ARG A 154 -3.88 -6.38 0.62
N TYR A 155 -4.98 -6.82 0.03
CA TYR A 155 -6.03 -5.94 -0.45
C TYR A 155 -7.41 -6.57 -0.28
N HIS A 156 -8.44 -5.76 -0.42
CA HIS A 156 -9.81 -6.22 -0.55
C HIS A 156 -10.60 -5.33 -1.51
N PHE A 157 -11.77 -5.80 -1.91
CA PHE A 157 -12.70 -5.06 -2.76
C PHE A 157 -13.87 -4.56 -1.94
N HIS A 158 -14.36 -3.37 -2.26
CA HIS A 158 -15.67 -2.91 -1.83
C HIS A 158 -16.70 -3.31 -2.89
N ASN A 159 -17.82 -3.87 -2.43
CA ASN A 159 -19.01 -4.12 -3.24
C ASN A 159 -19.94 -2.91 -3.21
#